data_AF-A0AAD8DT16-F1
#
_entry.id   AF-A0AAD8DT16-F1
#
_cell.length_a   1.000
_cell.length_b   1.000
_cell.length_c   1.000
_cell.angle_alpha   90.00
_cell.angle_beta   90.00
_cell.angle_gamma   90.00
#
_symmetry.space_group_name_H-M   'P 1'
#
loop_
_entity.id
_entity.type
_entity.pdbx_description
1 polymer ?
#
loop_
_entity_poly.entity_id
_entity_poly.type
_entity_poly.pdbx_seq_one_letter_code
_entity_poly.pdbx_strand_id
1 'polypeptide(L)'
;MLKLAIIFAAFSVCYGQHDNRYFLYTAPNDAKALAIDLTTIPTALPTDLVPSKEVIILIHGYDEEYKSPFNLRVSEELLKKNIPNIIALDWSVRAGNSYPLASRQVTEVAKQLTKFIDWLTDIPATGDKLIDVKEIHLVGFNLGAHVAGMASRNAKNRVGRITGLDPSGSGWGSRSGRLDKTDADYVEVIHTDGSGLLANGIGTNIGDVDIFVNGGSNQPGCFSHSCSHNRAWELFADSIDSTRALAYECRTMTQMKLNNCGTAYIPFGGTLLKKTPNGMIYRTNTGRRHPFFS
;
A
#
# COMPACT_ATOMS: atom_id res chain seq x y z
N MET A 1 -27.03 -43.24 -45.50
CA MET A 1 -27.28 -42.13 -44.55
C MET A 1 -26.08 -41.99 -43.65
N LEU A 2 -25.18 -41.05 -43.96
CA LEU A 2 -23.92 -40.83 -43.26
C LEU A 2 -24.19 -39.91 -42.06
N LYS A 3 -24.06 -40.41 -40.83
CA LYS A 3 -24.18 -39.58 -39.61
C LYS A 3 -22.87 -38.82 -39.41
N LEU A 4 -22.90 -37.51 -39.67
CA LEU A 4 -21.82 -36.59 -39.37
C LEU A 4 -21.77 -36.39 -37.84
N ALA A 5 -20.76 -36.95 -37.17
CA ALA A 5 -20.49 -36.66 -35.77
C ALA A 5 -19.70 -35.35 -35.70
N ILE A 6 -20.37 -34.26 -35.32
CA ILE A 6 -19.73 -32.99 -35.03
C ILE A 6 -19.08 -33.12 -33.65
N ILE A 7 -17.77 -33.29 -33.62
CA ILE A 7 -16.97 -33.24 -32.41
C ILE A 7 -16.85 -31.76 -32.02
N PHE A 8 -17.55 -31.35 -30.97
CA PHE A 8 -17.24 -30.08 -30.30
C PHE A 8 -15.89 -30.26 -29.59
N ALA A 9 -14.83 -29.75 -30.20
CA ALA A 9 -13.60 -29.49 -29.47
C ALA A 9 -13.90 -28.37 -28.46
N ALA A 10 -14.11 -28.74 -27.20
CA ALA A 10 -14.07 -27.79 -26.11
C ALA A 10 -12.63 -27.24 -26.03
N PHE A 11 -12.40 -26.09 -26.65
CA PHE A 11 -11.23 -25.28 -26.34
C PHE A 11 -11.39 -24.82 -24.89
N SER A 12 -10.81 -25.58 -23.97
CA SER A 12 -10.51 -25.07 -22.64
C SER A 12 -9.49 -23.95 -22.85
N VAL A 13 -9.96 -22.72 -22.91
CA VAL A 13 -9.09 -21.55 -22.76
C VAL A 13 -8.55 -21.65 -21.34
N CYS A 14 -7.32 -22.12 -21.19
CA CYS A 14 -6.56 -21.90 -19.96
C CYS A 14 -6.36 -20.38 -19.85
N TYR A 15 -7.28 -19.70 -19.15
CA TYR A 15 -6.96 -18.42 -18.54
C TYR A 15 -5.79 -18.69 -17.60
N GLY A 16 -4.58 -18.28 -18.00
CA GLY A 16 -3.43 -18.35 -17.11
C GLY A 16 -3.78 -17.67 -15.79
N GLN A 17 -3.46 -18.33 -14.68
CA GLN A 17 -3.65 -17.79 -13.33
C GLN A 17 -3.04 -16.37 -13.26
N HIS A 18 -3.89 -15.34 -13.20
CA HIS A 18 -3.45 -13.95 -13.01
C HIS A 18 -3.13 -13.71 -11.54
N ASP A 19 -2.14 -14.45 -11.05
CA ASP A 19 -1.76 -14.45 -9.64
C ASP A 19 -0.81 -13.30 -9.32
N ASN A 20 -0.89 -12.83 -8.08
CA ASN A 20 0.04 -11.86 -7.53
C ASN A 20 1.44 -12.48 -7.53
N ARG A 21 2.43 -11.71 -7.95
CA ARG A 21 3.85 -12.06 -7.79
C ARG A 21 4.43 -11.23 -6.66
N TYR A 22 5.37 -11.77 -5.92
CA TYR A 22 5.97 -11.08 -4.77
C TYR A 22 7.47 -10.97 -5.02
N PHE A 23 8.05 -9.80 -4.81
CA PHE A 23 9.47 -9.57 -5.09
C PHE A 23 10.15 -9.09 -3.82
N LEU A 24 11.13 -9.86 -3.34
CA LEU A 24 11.94 -9.48 -2.19
C LEU A 24 13.08 -8.59 -2.65
N TYR A 25 13.12 -7.36 -2.14
CA TYR A 25 14.27 -6.48 -2.34
C TYR A 25 15.39 -6.86 -1.39
N THR A 26 16.58 -7.10 -1.96
CA THR A 26 17.78 -7.45 -1.19
C THR A 26 18.89 -6.40 -1.32
N ALA A 27 18.83 -5.55 -2.34
CA ALA A 27 19.64 -4.34 -2.50
C ALA A 27 18.91 -3.31 -3.38
N PRO A 28 19.36 -2.04 -3.44
CA PRO A 28 18.74 -1.03 -4.29
C PRO A 28 18.75 -1.49 -5.76
N ASN A 29 17.59 -1.45 -6.42
CA ASN A 29 17.35 -1.96 -7.78
C ASN A 29 17.61 -3.47 -7.99
N ASP A 30 17.87 -4.23 -6.93
CA ASP A 30 18.03 -5.68 -6.97
C ASP A 30 16.91 -6.35 -6.18
N ALA A 31 15.95 -6.91 -6.93
CA ALA A 31 14.81 -7.62 -6.41
C ALA A 31 14.84 -9.07 -6.91
N LYS A 32 14.82 -10.01 -5.97
CA LYS A 32 14.65 -11.42 -6.27
C LYS A 32 13.16 -11.74 -6.32
N ALA A 33 12.73 -12.36 -7.41
CA ALA A 33 11.35 -12.78 -7.57
C ALA A 33 11.04 -13.97 -6.67
N LEU A 34 10.09 -13.79 -5.75
CA LEU A 34 9.36 -14.87 -5.10
C LEU A 34 8.04 -15.06 -5.84
N ALA A 35 8.05 -15.86 -6.90
CA ALA A 35 6.82 -16.26 -7.54
C ALA A 35 6.02 -17.13 -6.55
N ILE A 36 4.86 -16.62 -6.11
CA ILE A 36 3.93 -17.41 -5.31
C ILE A 36 2.90 -17.94 -6.26
N ASP A 37 3.12 -19.18 -6.67
CA ASP A 37 2.08 -19.97 -7.28
C ASP A 37 1.15 -20.45 -6.17
N LEU A 38 -0.15 -20.12 -6.26
CA LEU A 38 -1.15 -20.48 -5.26
C LEU A 38 -1.37 -21.99 -5.14
N THR A 39 -0.86 -22.79 -6.09
CA THR A 39 -0.83 -24.25 -6.00
C THR A 39 0.41 -24.78 -5.27
N THR A 40 1.46 -23.96 -5.14
CA THR A 40 2.75 -24.32 -4.55
C THR A 40 3.29 -23.24 -3.61
N ILE A 41 2.43 -22.63 -2.78
CA ILE A 41 2.89 -21.68 -1.76
C ILE A 41 4.08 -22.31 -1.02
N PRO A 42 5.27 -21.67 -0.97
CA PRO A 42 6.48 -22.34 -0.53
C PRO A 42 6.32 -22.97 0.85
N THR A 43 6.80 -24.19 1.06
CA THR A 43 6.61 -24.86 2.37
C THR A 43 7.50 -24.28 3.48
N ALA A 44 8.48 -23.45 3.12
CA ALA A 44 9.39 -22.75 4.03
C ALA A 44 9.60 -21.29 3.59
N LEU A 45 10.07 -20.44 4.50
CA LEU A 45 10.50 -19.08 4.16
C LEU A 45 11.70 -19.12 3.20
N PRO A 46 11.74 -18.28 2.15
CA PRO A 46 12.95 -17.98 1.41
C PRO A 46 14.12 -17.70 2.36
N THR A 47 15.31 -18.19 2.03
CA THR A 47 16.52 -18.01 2.86
C THR A 47 16.90 -16.54 3.09
N ASP A 48 16.48 -15.67 2.17
CA ASP A 48 16.73 -14.24 2.22
C ASP A 48 15.73 -13.47 3.11
N LEU A 49 14.60 -14.09 3.51
CA LEU A 49 13.70 -13.51 4.51
C LEU A 49 14.20 -13.82 5.92
N VAL A 50 14.37 -12.78 6.72
CA VAL A 50 14.89 -12.88 8.09
C VAL A 50 13.72 -13.07 9.07
N PRO A 51 13.64 -14.20 9.80
CA PRO A 51 12.60 -14.41 10.82
C PRO A 51 12.67 -13.38 11.94
N SER A 52 11.55 -13.15 12.64
CA SER A 52 11.45 -12.23 13.79
C SER A 52 11.84 -10.79 13.50
N LYS A 53 11.80 -10.38 12.22
CA LYS A 53 12.05 -9.01 11.78
C LYS A 53 10.84 -8.45 11.07
N GLU A 54 10.68 -7.14 11.18
CA GLU A 54 9.64 -6.37 10.49
C GLU A 54 9.61 -6.71 8.99
N VAL A 55 8.39 -6.88 8.46
CA VAL A 55 8.13 -7.10 7.03
C VAL A 55 7.32 -5.93 6.49
N ILE A 56 7.88 -5.23 5.52
CA ILE A 56 7.20 -4.13 4.83
C ILE A 56 6.78 -4.61 3.45
N ILE A 57 5.47 -4.63 3.19
CA ILE A 57 4.90 -5.03 1.90
C ILE A 57 4.43 -3.78 1.14
N LEU A 58 5.07 -3.49 0.02
CA LEU A 58 4.74 -2.40 -0.89
C LEU A 58 3.71 -2.87 -1.92
N ILE A 59 2.61 -2.13 -2.07
CA ILE A 59 1.47 -2.52 -2.90
C ILE A 59 1.15 -1.38 -3.86
N HIS A 60 1.54 -1.56 -5.13
CA HIS A 60 1.41 -0.53 -6.15
C HIS A 60 -0.03 -0.27 -6.59
N GLY A 61 -0.23 0.80 -7.34
CA GLY A 61 -1.53 1.27 -7.81
C GLY A 61 -1.95 0.75 -9.19
N TYR A 62 -2.96 1.42 -9.74
CA TYR A 62 -3.38 1.31 -11.14
C TYR A 62 -2.23 1.62 -12.11
N ASP A 63 -2.11 0.84 -13.19
CA ASP A 63 -1.09 1.03 -14.25
C ASP A 63 0.36 1.08 -13.73
N GLU A 64 0.62 0.33 -12.65
CA GLU A 64 1.96 0.16 -12.07
C GLU A 64 2.38 -1.31 -12.00
N GLU A 65 3.64 -1.54 -11.67
CA GLU A 65 4.25 -2.85 -11.43
C GLU A 65 5.29 -2.77 -10.29
N TYR A 66 5.90 -3.90 -9.93
CA TYR A 66 6.94 -3.94 -8.89
C TYR A 66 8.15 -3.04 -9.18
N LYS A 67 8.44 -2.72 -10.45
CA LYS A 67 9.53 -1.82 -10.85
C LYS A 67 9.10 -0.36 -11.03
N SER A 68 7.85 -0.01 -10.73
CA SER A 68 7.41 1.38 -10.77
C SER A 68 8.17 2.25 -9.77
N PRO A 69 8.30 3.57 -10.02
CA PRO A 69 9.04 4.50 -9.18
C PRO A 69 8.69 4.44 -7.68
N PHE A 70 7.42 4.23 -7.34
CA PHE A 70 6.98 4.03 -5.96
C PHE A 70 7.79 2.93 -5.25
N ASN A 71 7.78 1.71 -5.79
CA ASN A 71 8.45 0.56 -5.17
C ASN A 71 9.96 0.75 -5.12
N LEU A 72 10.57 1.22 -6.22
CA LEU A 72 12.02 1.43 -6.28
C LEU A 72 12.49 2.49 -5.28
N ARG A 73 11.81 3.65 -5.24
CA ARG A 73 12.22 4.75 -4.37
C ARG A 73 12.02 4.42 -2.89
N VAL A 74 10.89 3.80 -2.53
CA VAL A 74 10.61 3.45 -1.15
C VAL A 74 11.53 2.32 -0.67
N SER A 75 11.72 1.27 -1.47
CA SER A 75 12.65 0.18 -1.12
C SER A 75 14.09 0.69 -0.93
N GLU A 76 14.55 1.61 -1.78
CA GLU A 76 15.87 2.23 -1.63
C GLU A 76 16.05 2.90 -0.26
N GLU A 77 15.07 3.69 0.20
CA GLU A 77 15.14 4.38 1.50
C GLU A 77 15.01 3.40 2.68
N LEU A 78 14.17 2.37 2.56
CA LEU A 78 14.05 1.32 3.58
C LEU A 78 15.34 0.50 3.73
N LEU A 79 16.02 0.20 2.62
CA LEU A 79 17.31 -0.50 2.64
C LEU A 79 18.40 0.34 3.31
N LYS A 80 18.42 1.67 3.12
CA LYS A 80 19.32 2.58 3.85
C LYS A 80 19.09 2.55 5.36
N LYS A 81 17.88 2.20 5.80
CA LYS A 81 17.53 1.99 7.22
C LYS A 81 17.75 0.55 7.71
N ASN A 82 18.36 -0.31 6.90
CA ASN A 82 18.60 -1.72 7.21
C ASN A 82 17.32 -2.51 7.52
N ILE A 83 16.19 -2.16 6.90
CA ILE A 83 14.97 -2.99 6.95
C ILE A 83 15.20 -4.21 6.05
N PRO A 84 15.24 -5.45 6.60
CA PRO A 84 15.72 -6.60 5.84
C PRO A 84 14.63 -7.25 4.96
N ASN A 85 13.36 -7.13 5.33
CA ASN A 85 12.26 -7.83 4.66
C ASN A 85 11.35 -6.83 3.93
N ILE A 86 11.71 -6.45 2.70
CA ILE A 86 10.94 -5.53 1.87
C ILE A 86 10.37 -6.30 0.68
N ILE A 87 9.05 -6.39 0.58
CA ILE A 87 8.35 -7.19 -0.43
C ILE A 87 7.49 -6.27 -1.31
N ALA A 88 7.72 -6.23 -2.62
CA ALA A 88 6.76 -5.64 -3.55
C ALA A 88 5.76 -6.68 -4.02
N LEU A 89 4.47 -6.39 -3.84
CA LEU A 89 3.38 -7.13 -4.48
C LEU A 89 3.19 -6.57 -5.88
N ASP A 90 3.36 -7.43 -6.88
CA ASP A 90 3.09 -7.18 -8.28
C ASP A 90 1.77 -7.81 -8.71
N TRP A 91 0.82 -6.96 -9.06
CA TRP A 91 -0.48 -7.33 -9.62
C TRP A 91 -0.71 -6.63 -10.97
N SER A 92 0.37 -6.27 -11.66
CA SER A 92 0.41 -5.49 -12.92
C SER A 92 -0.50 -6.06 -14.01
N VAL A 93 -0.63 -7.38 -14.11
CA VAL A 93 -1.52 -8.04 -15.07
C VAL A 93 -2.99 -7.62 -14.86
N ARG A 94 -3.41 -7.38 -13.62
CA ARG A 94 -4.75 -6.88 -13.28
C ARG A 94 -4.77 -5.35 -13.26
N ALA A 95 -3.72 -4.70 -12.74
CA ALA A 95 -3.63 -3.25 -12.60
C ALA A 95 -3.53 -2.49 -13.93
N GLY A 96 -2.94 -3.09 -14.97
CA GLY A 96 -2.78 -2.50 -16.30
C GLY A 96 -3.99 -2.67 -17.23
N ASN A 97 -5.10 -3.25 -16.76
CA ASN A 97 -6.39 -3.18 -17.47
C ASN A 97 -6.97 -1.77 -17.34
N SER A 98 -8.11 -1.48 -17.99
CA SER A 98 -8.81 -0.20 -17.76
C SER A 98 -9.15 0.02 -16.29
N TYR A 99 -9.16 1.27 -15.83
CA TYR A 99 -9.37 1.60 -14.41
C TYR A 99 -10.63 0.93 -13.80
N PRO A 100 -11.81 0.90 -14.44
CA PRO A 100 -12.97 0.18 -13.90
C PRO A 100 -12.78 -1.34 -13.78
N LEU A 101 -11.94 -1.94 -14.63
CA LEU A 101 -11.57 -3.36 -14.50
C LEU A 101 -10.57 -3.55 -13.37
N ALA A 102 -9.49 -2.79 -13.32
CA ALA A 102 -8.50 -2.85 -12.24
C ALA A 102 -9.13 -2.63 -10.85
N SER A 103 -10.02 -1.64 -10.73
CA SER A 103 -10.78 -1.34 -9.50
C SER A 103 -11.71 -2.48 -9.06
N ARG A 104 -12.26 -3.26 -10.00
CA ARG A 104 -13.02 -4.48 -9.67
C ARG A 104 -12.12 -5.64 -9.25
N GLN A 105 -10.89 -5.67 -9.74
CA GLN A 105 -9.92 -6.72 -9.43
C GLN A 105 -9.25 -6.58 -8.06
N VAL A 106 -9.32 -5.41 -7.41
CA VAL A 106 -8.79 -5.20 -6.04
C VAL A 106 -9.21 -6.30 -5.07
N THR A 107 -10.45 -6.77 -5.13
CA THR A 107 -10.93 -7.85 -4.26
C THR A 107 -10.19 -9.16 -4.48
N GLU A 108 -9.88 -9.52 -5.73
CA GLU A 108 -9.17 -10.77 -6.02
C GLU A 108 -7.69 -10.66 -5.61
N VAL A 109 -7.06 -9.52 -5.89
CA VAL A 109 -5.68 -9.21 -5.46
C VAL A 109 -5.56 -9.28 -3.94
N ALA A 110 -6.52 -8.70 -3.22
CA ALA A 110 -6.55 -8.71 -1.75
C ALA A 110 -6.70 -10.12 -1.18
N LYS A 111 -7.54 -10.98 -1.78
CA LYS A 111 -7.64 -12.40 -1.35
C LYS A 111 -6.32 -13.14 -1.48
N GLN A 112 -5.59 -12.90 -2.56
CA GLN A 112 -4.29 -13.53 -2.76
C GLN A 112 -3.23 -12.99 -1.78
N LEU A 113 -3.24 -11.68 -1.50
CA LEU A 113 -2.41 -11.10 -0.45
C LEU A 113 -2.79 -11.61 0.95
N THR A 114 -4.08 -11.84 1.21
CA THR A 114 -4.55 -12.43 2.47
C THR A 114 -3.89 -13.79 2.71
N LYS A 115 -3.96 -14.68 1.70
CA LYS A 115 -3.31 -16.00 1.76
C LYS A 115 -1.81 -15.89 1.99
N PHE A 116 -1.17 -14.89 1.40
CA PHE A 116 0.25 -14.65 1.59
C PHE A 116 0.59 -14.19 3.02
N ILE A 117 -0.19 -13.27 3.59
CA ILE A 117 -0.03 -12.82 4.99
C ILE A 117 -0.25 -13.99 5.96
N ASP A 118 -1.32 -14.76 5.78
CA ASP A 118 -1.58 -15.94 6.62
C ASP A 118 -0.45 -16.95 6.48
N TRP A 119 0.05 -17.18 5.26
CA TRP A 119 1.20 -18.04 5.04
C TRP A 119 2.47 -17.52 5.73
N LEU A 120 2.77 -16.22 5.69
CA LEU A 120 3.95 -15.66 6.37
C LEU A 120 3.93 -15.87 7.89
N THR A 121 2.73 -15.91 8.46
CA THR A 121 2.49 -15.83 9.92
C THR A 121 2.05 -17.17 10.54
N ASP A 122 1.65 -18.15 9.72
CA ASP A 122 1.31 -19.49 10.19
C ASP A 122 2.54 -20.23 10.72
N ILE A 123 2.43 -20.87 11.89
CA ILE A 123 3.47 -21.72 12.46
C ILE A 123 3.34 -23.15 11.88
N PRO A 124 4.31 -23.68 11.11
CA PRO A 124 4.25 -25.03 10.61
C PRO A 124 4.73 -26.05 11.64
N ALA A 125 4.31 -27.30 11.44
CA ALA A 125 4.64 -28.43 12.31
C ALA A 125 6.15 -28.72 12.42
N THR A 126 6.97 -28.19 11.51
CA THR A 126 8.44 -28.31 11.50
C THR A 126 9.14 -27.32 12.44
N GLY A 127 8.42 -26.38 13.05
CA GLY A 127 8.95 -25.40 13.99
C GLY A 127 9.34 -24.05 13.39
N ASP A 128 9.37 -23.90 12.07
CA ASP A 128 9.83 -22.67 11.41
C ASP A 128 8.74 -21.91 10.64
N LYS A 129 8.20 -20.85 11.26
CA LYS A 129 7.86 -19.54 10.66
C LYS A 129 7.66 -18.57 11.83
N LEU A 130 8.32 -17.42 11.78
CA LEU A 130 8.44 -16.52 12.93
C LEU A 130 8.25 -15.05 12.57
N ILE A 131 7.42 -14.76 11.56
CA ILE A 131 6.95 -13.39 11.35
C ILE A 131 5.70 -13.19 12.20
N ASP A 132 5.81 -12.35 13.21
CA ASP A 132 4.62 -11.87 13.93
C ASP A 132 3.81 -11.00 12.98
N VAL A 133 2.51 -11.26 12.86
CA VAL A 133 1.58 -10.46 12.06
C VAL A 133 1.59 -8.98 12.49
N LYS A 134 1.92 -8.69 13.75
CA LYS A 134 2.05 -7.34 14.29
C LYS A 134 3.31 -6.61 13.84
N GLU A 135 4.29 -7.35 13.32
CA GLU A 135 5.51 -6.82 12.71
C GLU A 135 5.36 -6.62 11.19
N ILE A 136 4.12 -6.75 10.65
CA ILE A 136 3.84 -6.48 9.24
C ILE A 136 3.33 -5.04 9.07
N HIS A 137 3.99 -4.31 8.17
CA HIS A 137 3.58 -2.99 7.68
C HIS A 137 3.19 -3.09 6.20
N LEU A 138 1.91 -2.89 5.88
CA LEU A 138 1.47 -2.77 4.49
C LEU A 138 1.52 -1.29 4.06
N VAL A 139 2.17 -1.00 2.94
CA VAL A 139 2.23 0.34 2.34
C VAL A 139 1.57 0.27 0.98
N GLY A 140 0.37 0.83 0.85
CA GLY A 140 -0.41 0.76 -0.38
C GLY A 140 -0.60 2.13 -1.01
N PHE A 141 -0.34 2.24 -2.32
CA PHE A 141 -0.56 3.46 -3.09
C PHE A 141 -1.79 3.33 -3.99
N ASN A 142 -2.59 4.40 -4.13
CA ASN A 142 -3.75 4.43 -5.02
C ASN A 142 -4.72 3.24 -4.71
N LEU A 143 -5.02 2.36 -5.68
CA LEU A 143 -5.84 1.17 -5.47
C LEU A 143 -5.17 0.16 -4.52
N GLY A 144 -3.84 0.16 -4.44
CA GLY A 144 -3.06 -0.68 -3.54
C GLY A 144 -3.34 -0.42 -2.06
N ALA A 145 -3.74 0.81 -1.69
CA ALA A 145 -4.18 1.11 -0.33
C ALA A 145 -5.44 0.32 0.07
N HIS A 146 -6.37 0.14 -0.87
CA HIS A 146 -7.57 -0.66 -0.65
C HIS A 146 -7.29 -2.16 -0.69
N VAL A 147 -6.34 -2.60 -1.52
CA VAL A 147 -5.80 -3.98 -1.46
C VAL A 147 -5.24 -4.26 -0.06
N ALA A 148 -4.44 -3.35 0.50
CA ALA A 148 -3.85 -3.49 1.83
C ALA A 148 -4.91 -3.65 2.92
N GLY A 149 -5.87 -2.73 2.97
CA GLY A 149 -6.97 -2.76 3.95
C GLY A 149 -7.79 -4.04 3.87
N MET A 150 -8.23 -4.39 2.66
CA MET A 150 -9.04 -5.58 2.45
C MET A 150 -8.28 -6.88 2.75
N ALA A 151 -6.98 -6.95 2.45
CA ALA A 151 -6.18 -8.13 2.74
C ALA A 151 -6.00 -8.34 4.24
N SER A 152 -5.62 -7.29 4.98
CA SER A 152 -5.46 -7.37 6.44
C SER A 152 -6.78 -7.67 7.14
N ARG A 153 -7.89 -7.08 6.68
CA ARG A 153 -9.24 -7.36 7.22
C ARG A 153 -9.63 -8.84 7.11
N ASN A 154 -9.23 -9.49 6.02
CA ASN A 154 -9.59 -10.87 5.74
C ASN A 154 -8.57 -11.89 6.27
N ALA A 155 -7.39 -11.45 6.71
CA ALA A 155 -6.38 -12.32 7.29
C ALA A 155 -6.84 -12.87 8.64
N LYS A 156 -6.25 -13.99 9.07
CA LYS A 156 -6.53 -14.61 10.38
C LYS A 156 -6.37 -13.63 11.53
N ASN A 157 -5.37 -12.74 11.41
CA ASN A 157 -5.08 -11.67 12.34
C ASN A 157 -4.76 -10.39 11.56
N ARG A 158 -5.18 -9.24 12.09
CA ARG A 158 -4.86 -7.94 11.49
C ARG A 158 -3.37 -7.62 11.64
N VAL A 159 -2.80 -7.02 10.61
CA VAL A 159 -1.41 -6.55 10.60
C VAL A 159 -1.18 -5.42 11.60
N GLY A 160 0.08 -5.16 11.93
CA GLY A 160 0.47 -4.08 12.83
C GLY A 160 0.14 -2.70 12.26
N ARG A 161 0.54 -2.45 11.01
CA ARG A 161 0.37 -1.13 10.39
C ARG A 161 -0.09 -1.19 8.94
N ILE A 162 -0.96 -0.24 8.58
CA ILE A 162 -1.19 0.12 7.17
C ILE A 162 -0.86 1.60 6.98
N THR A 163 -0.08 1.91 5.94
CA THR A 163 0.03 3.27 5.39
C THR A 163 -0.66 3.32 4.03
N GLY A 164 -1.75 4.08 3.94
CA GLY A 164 -2.43 4.38 2.68
C GLY A 164 -1.89 5.66 2.06
N LEU A 165 -1.25 5.54 0.89
CA LEU A 165 -0.68 6.65 0.13
C LEU A 165 -1.70 7.09 -0.93
N ASP A 166 -2.33 8.24 -0.67
CA ASP A 166 -3.41 8.84 -1.44
C ASP A 166 -4.39 7.81 -2.03
N PRO A 167 -5.13 7.05 -1.19
CA PRO A 167 -5.97 5.94 -1.64
C PRO A 167 -6.98 6.40 -2.70
N SER A 168 -7.26 5.62 -3.74
CA SER A 168 -8.10 6.11 -4.86
C SER A 168 -9.52 6.50 -4.44
N GLY A 169 -10.02 7.64 -4.92
CA GLY A 169 -11.39 8.10 -4.66
C GLY A 169 -12.45 7.51 -5.60
N SER A 170 -12.13 7.41 -6.89
CA SER A 170 -13.09 7.03 -7.94
C SER A 170 -13.60 5.59 -7.75
N GLY A 171 -14.87 5.45 -7.39
CA GLY A 171 -15.53 4.17 -7.12
C GLY A 171 -15.33 3.62 -5.70
N TRP A 172 -14.69 4.37 -4.80
CA TRP A 172 -14.30 3.88 -3.47
C TRP A 172 -14.80 4.72 -2.29
N GLY A 173 -15.27 5.96 -2.50
CA GLY A 173 -15.69 6.88 -1.42
C GLY A 173 -16.52 6.25 -0.27
N SER A 174 -17.64 5.60 -0.60
CA SER A 174 -18.52 4.91 0.37
C SER A 174 -18.51 3.38 0.24
N ARG A 175 -17.58 2.83 -0.53
CA ARG A 175 -17.54 1.39 -0.82
C ARG A 175 -17.09 0.65 0.43
N SER A 176 -17.86 -0.34 0.90
CA SER A 176 -17.54 -1.11 2.11
C SER A 176 -16.16 -1.79 2.08
N GLY A 177 -15.64 -2.10 0.89
CA GLY A 177 -14.33 -2.70 0.69
C GLY A 177 -13.15 -1.73 0.71
N ARG A 178 -13.36 -0.41 0.89
CA ARG A 178 -12.25 0.54 0.97
C ARG A 178 -11.41 0.32 2.24
N LEU A 179 -10.22 0.93 2.23
CA LEU A 179 -9.38 1.04 3.42
C LEU A 179 -10.16 1.72 4.56
N ASP A 180 -10.03 1.18 5.75
CA ASP A 180 -10.66 1.67 6.97
C ASP A 180 -9.69 1.57 8.16
N LYS A 181 -9.87 2.45 9.15
CA LYS A 181 -9.06 2.47 10.37
C LYS A 181 -9.05 1.15 11.14
N THR A 182 -10.09 0.34 10.98
CA THR A 182 -10.20 -0.97 11.64
C THR A 182 -9.40 -2.08 10.96
N ASP A 183 -8.76 -1.81 9.83
CA ASP A 183 -8.04 -2.81 9.03
C ASP A 183 -6.66 -3.18 9.61
N ALA A 184 -6.09 -2.41 10.54
CA ALA A 184 -4.84 -2.72 11.23
C ALA A 184 -4.88 -2.23 12.69
N ASP A 185 -3.80 -2.47 13.46
CA ASP A 185 -3.67 -1.88 14.80
C ASP A 185 -3.34 -0.37 14.73
N TYR A 186 -2.79 0.09 13.62
CA TYR A 186 -2.60 1.49 13.29
C TYR A 186 -2.73 1.72 11.77
N VAL A 187 -3.63 2.61 11.35
CA VAL A 187 -3.82 3.01 9.96
C VAL A 187 -3.51 4.50 9.79
N GLU A 188 -2.51 4.80 8.98
CA GLU A 188 -2.13 6.16 8.60
C GLU A 188 -2.42 6.41 7.12
N VAL A 189 -3.10 7.50 6.80
CA VAL A 189 -3.47 7.85 5.44
C VAL A 189 -2.85 9.19 5.08
N ILE A 190 -2.10 9.22 3.99
CA ILE A 190 -1.45 10.42 3.47
C ILE A 190 -2.26 10.90 2.27
N HIS A 191 -2.93 12.05 2.43
CA HIS A 191 -3.74 12.68 1.39
C HIS A 191 -2.93 13.77 0.70
N THR A 192 -2.72 13.62 -0.60
CA THR A 192 -1.99 14.59 -1.42
C THR A 192 -2.76 15.05 -2.64
N ASP A 193 -3.83 14.34 -3.05
CA ASP A 193 -4.68 14.71 -4.20
C ASP A 193 -6.14 14.30 -3.97
N GLY A 194 -6.71 14.68 -2.82
CA GLY A 194 -8.05 14.28 -2.38
C GLY A 194 -9.16 15.30 -2.65
N SER A 195 -8.87 16.45 -3.27
CA SER A 195 -9.84 17.53 -3.47
C SER A 195 -9.84 18.07 -4.89
N GLY A 196 -11.04 18.28 -5.45
CA GLY A 196 -11.24 18.73 -6.83
C GLY A 196 -12.06 17.72 -7.63
N LEU A 197 -12.60 18.15 -8.77
CA LEU A 197 -13.45 17.30 -9.61
C LEU A 197 -12.68 16.10 -10.22
N LEU A 198 -11.38 16.27 -10.46
CA LEU A 198 -10.50 15.29 -11.11
C LEU A 198 -9.45 14.72 -10.16
N ALA A 199 -9.66 14.89 -8.85
CA ALA A 199 -8.79 14.38 -7.82
C ALA A 199 -8.73 12.84 -7.87
N ASN A 200 -7.53 12.28 -7.76
CA ASN A 200 -7.34 10.83 -7.79
C ASN A 200 -7.63 10.19 -6.43
N GLY A 201 -7.30 10.88 -5.34
CA GLY A 201 -7.38 10.40 -3.97
C GLY A 201 -8.76 10.54 -3.33
N ILE A 202 -9.01 9.73 -2.31
CA ILE A 202 -10.19 9.79 -1.45
C ILE A 202 -9.95 10.85 -0.38
N GLY A 203 -10.41 12.09 -0.58
CA GLY A 203 -10.21 13.18 0.39
C GLY A 203 -11.04 13.11 1.67
N THR A 204 -11.40 11.91 2.13
CA THR A 204 -12.16 11.68 3.36
C THR A 204 -11.30 10.96 4.39
N ASN A 205 -11.60 11.19 5.67
CA ASN A 205 -10.88 10.53 6.76
C ASN A 205 -11.22 9.04 6.80
N ILE A 206 -10.21 8.19 6.65
CA ILE A 206 -10.38 6.73 6.64
C ILE A 206 -9.35 5.99 7.51
N GLY A 207 -8.45 6.70 8.19
CA GLY A 207 -7.43 6.12 9.08
C GLY A 207 -7.68 6.36 10.56
N ASP A 208 -6.79 5.85 11.41
CA ASP A 208 -6.60 6.39 12.75
C ASP A 208 -6.04 7.80 12.69
N VAL A 209 -5.22 8.03 11.67
CA VAL A 209 -4.58 9.30 11.32
C VAL A 209 -4.75 9.55 9.83
N ASP A 210 -5.28 10.73 9.49
CA ASP A 210 -5.39 11.25 8.14
C ASP A 210 -4.58 12.55 8.03
N ILE A 211 -3.48 12.48 7.27
CA ILE A 211 -2.55 13.59 7.08
C ILE A 211 -2.81 14.25 5.73
N PHE A 212 -3.29 15.50 5.76
CA PHE A 212 -3.57 16.30 4.58
C PHE A 212 -2.37 17.17 4.23
N VAL A 213 -1.50 16.70 3.34
CA VAL A 213 -0.27 17.41 2.98
C VAL A 213 -0.62 18.64 2.15
N ASN A 214 -0.17 19.81 2.59
CA ASN A 214 -0.49 21.09 1.98
C ASN A 214 -2.01 21.34 1.85
N GLY A 215 -2.83 20.64 2.65
CA GLY A 215 -4.29 20.69 2.60
C GLY A 215 -4.94 19.54 1.82
N GLY A 216 -4.15 18.59 1.32
CA GLY A 216 -4.61 17.37 0.66
C GLY A 216 -5.17 17.60 -0.75
N SER A 217 -4.70 18.62 -1.46
CA SER A 217 -5.19 19.00 -2.79
C SER A 217 -4.07 19.16 -3.81
N ASN A 218 -3.61 20.38 -4.10
CA ASN A 218 -2.53 20.62 -5.05
C ASN A 218 -1.21 20.71 -4.32
N GLN A 219 -0.25 19.87 -4.70
CA GLN A 219 1.06 19.85 -4.07
C GLN A 219 2.00 20.88 -4.69
N PRO A 220 2.84 21.57 -3.90
CA PRO A 220 3.82 22.51 -4.43
C PRO A 220 4.73 21.87 -5.49
N GLY A 221 4.81 22.51 -6.66
CA GLY A 221 5.57 22.01 -7.80
C GLY A 221 4.81 21.05 -8.73
N CYS A 222 3.56 20.72 -8.41
CA CYS A 222 2.70 19.90 -9.26
C CYS A 222 1.70 20.74 -10.06
N PHE A 223 1.58 20.41 -11.35
CA PHE A 223 0.66 21.07 -12.30
C PHE A 223 -0.42 20.12 -12.82
N SER A 224 -0.51 18.91 -12.26
CA SER A 224 -1.51 17.90 -12.59
C SER A 224 -1.90 17.10 -11.36
N HIS A 225 -3.11 16.55 -11.37
CA HIS A 225 -3.60 15.64 -10.34
C HIS A 225 -2.69 14.41 -10.19
N SER A 226 -2.21 13.82 -11.29
CA SER A 226 -1.27 12.69 -11.23
C SER A 226 0.05 13.03 -10.53
N CYS A 227 0.57 14.26 -10.69
CA CYS A 227 1.74 14.70 -9.94
C CYS A 227 1.44 14.83 -8.44
N SER A 228 0.33 15.51 -8.10
CA SER A 228 -0.10 15.63 -6.69
C SER A 228 -0.36 14.26 -6.06
N HIS A 229 -0.89 13.31 -6.82
CA HIS A 229 -1.16 11.94 -6.40
C HIS A 229 0.15 11.19 -6.08
N ASN A 230 1.12 11.23 -7.01
CA ASN A 230 2.43 10.61 -6.81
C ASN A 230 3.23 11.22 -5.65
N ARG A 231 2.97 12.49 -5.29
CA ARG A 231 3.62 13.12 -4.14
C ARG A 231 3.42 12.36 -2.83
N ALA A 232 2.37 11.55 -2.68
CA ALA A 232 2.16 10.76 -1.46
C ALA A 232 3.31 9.76 -1.20
N TRP A 233 3.72 9.01 -2.23
CA TRP A 233 4.82 8.07 -2.08
C TRP A 233 6.19 8.76 -2.08
N GLU A 234 6.34 9.89 -2.76
CA GLU A 234 7.57 10.70 -2.71
C GLU A 234 7.82 11.21 -1.28
N LEU A 235 6.77 11.70 -0.61
CA LEU A 235 6.85 12.18 0.77
C LEU A 235 7.02 11.03 1.76
N PHE A 236 6.37 9.89 1.54
CA PHE A 236 6.60 8.72 2.36
C PHE A 236 8.07 8.27 2.28
N ALA A 237 8.65 8.21 1.08
CA ALA A 237 10.07 7.89 0.90
C ALA A 237 10.98 8.88 1.64
N ASP A 238 10.77 10.20 1.44
CA ASP A 238 11.55 11.26 2.10
C ASP A 238 11.41 11.22 3.64
N SER A 239 10.25 10.78 4.15
CA SER A 239 10.01 10.67 5.59
C SER A 239 10.77 9.55 6.29
N ILE A 240 11.22 8.53 5.55
CA ILE A 240 11.96 7.39 6.14
C ILE A 240 13.29 7.85 6.72
N ASP A 241 13.96 8.83 6.10
CA ASP A 241 15.25 9.37 6.56
C ASP A 241 15.15 10.73 7.28
N SER A 242 13.98 11.37 7.25
CA SER A 242 13.83 12.74 7.77
C SER A 242 13.34 12.80 9.22
N THR A 243 14.17 13.37 10.10
CA THR A 243 13.75 13.76 11.45
C THR A 243 12.85 15.00 11.48
N ARG A 244 12.70 15.68 10.33
CA ARG A 244 11.91 16.91 10.17
C ARG A 244 10.51 16.62 9.63
N ALA A 245 10.22 15.38 9.24
CA ALA A 245 8.93 14.95 8.75
C ALA A 245 7.94 14.85 9.91
N LEU A 246 7.23 15.95 10.19
CA LEU A 246 6.23 16.05 11.25
C LEU A 246 4.85 16.40 10.65
N ALA A 247 3.80 15.86 11.26
CA ALA A 247 2.41 16.21 10.97
C ALA A 247 1.74 16.75 12.23
N TYR A 248 1.12 17.92 12.13
CA TYR A 248 0.52 18.65 13.25
C TYR A 248 -0.97 18.40 13.32
N GLU A 249 -1.46 18.13 14.54
CA GLU A 249 -2.85 17.81 14.81
C GLU A 249 -3.76 19.01 14.54
N CYS A 250 -4.84 18.77 13.81
CA CYS A 250 -5.92 19.70 13.59
C CYS A 250 -7.18 19.12 14.24
N ARG A 251 -7.91 19.89 15.05
CA ARG A 251 -9.14 19.42 15.70
C ARG A 251 -10.31 19.30 14.72
N THR A 252 -10.26 20.05 13.62
CA THR A 252 -11.33 20.08 12.61
C THR A 252 -10.75 20.18 11.20
N MET A 253 -11.56 19.77 10.22
CA MET A 253 -11.24 19.98 8.80
C MET A 253 -11.09 21.46 8.45
N THR A 254 -11.77 22.36 9.15
CA THR A 254 -11.62 23.81 8.97
C THR A 254 -10.21 24.28 9.35
N GLN A 255 -9.70 23.85 10.52
CA GLN A 255 -8.32 24.14 10.92
C GLN A 255 -7.31 23.57 9.92
N MET A 256 -7.53 22.33 9.47
CA MET A 256 -6.71 21.71 8.44
C MET A 256 -6.69 22.55 7.16
N LYS A 257 -7.85 22.92 6.62
CA LYS A 257 -7.95 23.68 5.36
C LYS A 257 -7.35 25.08 5.46
N LEU A 258 -7.55 25.76 6.60
CA LEU A 258 -7.04 27.12 6.84
C LEU A 258 -5.58 27.15 7.30
N ASN A 259 -4.90 26.00 7.38
CA ASN A 259 -3.53 25.89 7.89
C ASN A 259 -3.36 26.50 9.30
N ASN A 260 -4.30 26.20 10.19
CA ASN A 260 -4.36 26.73 11.55
C ASN A 260 -4.47 25.59 12.58
N CYS A 261 -3.58 24.61 12.45
CA CYS A 261 -3.51 23.42 13.31
C CYS A 261 -2.75 23.73 14.61
N GLY A 262 -2.88 22.85 15.61
CA GLY A 262 -2.22 23.01 16.90
C GLY A 262 -0.71 22.72 16.84
N THR A 263 -0.09 22.66 18.00
CA THR A 263 1.34 22.35 18.14
C THR A 263 1.61 20.87 18.43
N ALA A 264 0.59 20.09 18.82
CA ALA A 264 0.71 18.65 18.98
C ALA A 264 1.01 18.01 17.62
N TYR A 265 1.95 17.06 17.59
CA TYR A 265 2.40 16.44 16.35
C TYR A 265 2.70 14.96 16.53
N ILE A 266 2.76 14.28 15.39
CA ILE A 266 3.31 12.94 15.24
C ILE A 266 4.40 12.96 14.14
N PRO A 267 5.35 12.00 14.14
CA PRO A 267 6.18 11.77 12.96
C PRO A 267 5.29 11.49 11.74
N PHE A 268 5.57 12.10 10.61
CA PHE A 268 4.91 11.83 9.33
C PHE A 268 5.49 10.55 8.71
N GLY A 269 4.66 9.65 8.19
CA GLY A 269 5.14 8.49 7.41
C GLY A 269 6.08 7.57 8.20
N GLY A 270 7.20 7.17 7.58
CA GLY A 270 8.23 6.32 8.19
C GLY A 270 7.79 4.89 8.53
N THR A 271 8.65 4.16 9.26
CA THR A 271 8.51 2.72 9.55
C THR A 271 7.97 2.38 10.94
N LEU A 272 7.75 3.37 11.81
CA LEU A 272 7.24 3.11 13.17
C LEU A 272 5.86 2.41 13.13
N LEU A 273 5.80 1.14 13.52
CA LEU A 273 4.58 0.32 13.43
C LEU A 273 3.38 0.90 14.18
N LYS A 274 3.63 1.60 15.28
CA LYS A 274 2.57 2.27 16.05
C LYS A 274 2.97 3.68 16.42
N LYS A 275 2.04 4.61 16.25
CA LYS A 275 2.12 5.98 16.76
C LYS A 275 1.02 6.18 17.80
N THR A 276 1.16 7.20 18.64
CA THR A 276 0.17 7.60 19.66
C THR A 276 -0.46 8.92 19.26
N PRO A 277 -1.46 8.91 18.35
CA PRO A 277 -2.15 10.12 17.94
C PRO A 277 -3.09 10.64 19.03
N ASN A 278 -3.24 11.97 19.13
CA ASN A 278 -4.20 12.63 20.02
C ASN A 278 -5.57 12.87 19.35
N GLY A 279 -5.57 12.95 18.02
CA GLY A 279 -6.74 13.13 17.18
C GLY A 279 -6.58 12.41 15.85
N MET A 280 -7.52 12.57 14.94
CA MET A 280 -7.55 11.89 13.64
C MET A 280 -7.00 12.74 12.49
N ILE A 281 -7.17 14.07 12.53
CA ILE A 281 -6.84 14.93 11.39
C ILE A 281 -5.50 15.60 11.65
N TYR A 282 -4.60 15.51 10.68
CA TYR A 282 -3.30 16.16 10.73
C TYR A 282 -3.01 16.91 9.44
N ARG A 283 -2.10 17.87 9.55
CA ARG A 283 -1.56 18.60 8.41
C ARG A 283 -0.05 18.65 8.51
N THR A 284 0.59 18.50 7.36
CA THR A 284 1.98 18.90 7.17
C THR A 284 2.06 19.83 5.95
N ASN A 285 3.02 20.73 5.93
CA ASN A 285 3.30 21.56 4.77
C ASN A 285 4.70 21.24 4.28
N THR A 286 4.85 21.10 2.96
CA THR A 286 6.10 20.64 2.35
C THR A 286 6.52 21.56 1.20
N GLY A 287 7.81 21.56 0.90
CA GLY A 287 8.39 22.33 -0.19
C GLY A 287 8.06 21.76 -1.57
N ARG A 288 8.42 22.52 -2.60
CA ARG A 288 8.21 22.12 -4.01
C ARG A 288 9.25 21.13 -4.56
N ARG A 289 10.36 20.90 -3.85
CA ARG A 289 11.52 20.11 -4.28
C ARG A 289 12.03 19.27 -3.11
N HIS A 290 12.62 18.13 -3.42
CA HIS A 290 13.30 17.26 -2.45
C HIS A 290 14.59 17.93 -1.91
N PRO A 291 14.93 17.79 -0.62
CA PRO A 291 14.09 17.20 0.43
C PRO A 291 12.88 18.09 0.70
N PHE A 292 11.69 17.48 0.80
CA PHE A 292 10.41 18.19 0.86
C PHE A 292 10.11 18.70 2.27
N PHE A 293 10.65 18.04 3.30
CA PHE A 293 10.56 18.47 4.70
C PHE A 293 11.74 19.40 5.05
N SER A 294 11.49 20.71 4.96
CA SER A 294 12.50 21.78 5.06
C SER A 294 12.25 22.79 6.16
#